data_AF-A0A351R746-F1
#
_entry.id   AF-A0A351R746-F1
#
_cell.length_a   1.000
_cell.length_b   1.000
_cell.length_c   1.000
_cell.angle_alpha   90.00
_cell.angle_beta   90.00
_cell.angle_gamma   90.00
#
_symmetry.space_group_name_H-M   'P 1'
#
loop_
_entity.id
_entity.type
_entity.pdbx_description
1 polymer ?
#
loop_
_entity_poly.entity_id
_entity_poly.type
_entity_poly.pdbx_seq_one_letter_code
_entity_poly.pdbx_strand_id
1 'polypeptide(L)'
;MKSVTFENLKKQNYTMKESLRALKTNIQFCGDDICTIVVTSAMPNEGKSTVTMDLARSFSESGKRVLLIDTDMRKSVYVGRLRAVASDGREIYGLSHFLSGQKKLEDVLYGTTIPGLFMIFAGPSVPNPTEILEKKYFTELLNFAKEHFDYV
;
A
#
# COMPACT_ATOMS: atom_id res chain seq x y z
N MET A 1 9.55 3.04 -14.20
CA MET A 1 8.62 2.85 -13.08
C MET A 1 7.54 3.91 -13.18
N LYS A 2 6.26 3.55 -13.12
CA LYS A 2 5.16 4.53 -13.18
C LYS A 2 5.11 5.34 -11.88
N SER A 3 4.59 6.56 -11.96
CA SER A 3 4.41 7.42 -10.80
C SER A 3 2.95 7.86 -10.64
N VAL A 4 2.58 8.13 -9.39
CA VAL A 4 1.25 8.60 -9.01
C VAL A 4 1.37 9.79 -8.07
N THR A 5 0.53 10.80 -8.32
CA THR A 5 0.41 12.00 -7.49
C THR A 5 -0.81 11.89 -6.60
N PHE A 6 -0.68 12.29 -5.34
CA PHE A 6 -1.80 12.40 -4.40
C PHE A 6 -2.20 13.87 -4.23
N GLU A 7 -3.35 14.25 -4.77
CA GLU A 7 -3.83 15.64 -4.67
C GLU A 7 -4.55 15.91 -3.35
N ASN A 8 -4.98 14.87 -2.64
CA ASN A 8 -5.71 14.99 -1.36
C ASN A 8 -5.03 14.21 -0.23
N LEU A 9 -3.74 14.49 -0.02
CA LEU A 9 -3.00 13.92 1.11
C LEU A 9 -3.23 14.73 2.38
N LYS A 10 -3.86 14.13 3.39
CA LYS A 10 -4.07 14.79 4.68
C LYS A 10 -2.75 15.05 5.40
N LYS A 11 -2.62 16.26 5.97
CA LYS A 11 -1.51 16.58 6.89
C LYS A 11 -1.70 15.82 8.20
N GLN A 12 -0.63 15.20 8.68
CA GLN A 12 -0.59 14.58 10.00
C GLN A 12 -0.31 15.66 11.04
N ASN A 13 -1.15 15.76 12.06
CA ASN A 13 -0.87 16.63 13.20
C ASN A 13 0.23 16.02 14.09
N TYR A 14 0.78 16.82 15.01
CA TYR A 14 1.88 16.41 15.87
C TYR A 14 1.57 15.16 16.69
N THR A 15 0.41 15.12 17.35
CA THR A 15 -0.02 13.99 18.18
C THR A 15 -0.11 12.69 17.37
N MET A 16 -0.66 12.76 16.15
CA MET A 16 -0.74 11.61 15.26
C MET A 16 0.65 11.12 14.87
N LYS A 17 1.58 12.03 14.55
CA LYS A 17 2.96 11.66 14.22
C LYS A 17 3.66 10.95 15.37
N GLU A 18 3.50 11.42 16.60
CA GLU A 18 4.06 10.74 17.78
C GLU A 18 3.45 9.35 18.00
N SER A 19 2.14 9.21 17.88
CA SER A 19 1.48 7.89 17.98
C SER A 19 1.97 6.92 16.90
N LEU A 20 2.19 7.40 15.67
CA LEU A 20 2.72 6.58 14.57
C LEU A 20 4.20 6.22 14.79
N ARG A 21 5.00 7.13 15.35
CA ARG A 21 6.39 6.85 15.74
C ARG A 21 6.45 5.76 16.81
N ALA A 22 5.59 5.85 17.84
CA ALA A 22 5.48 4.82 18.86
C ALA A 22 5.05 3.47 18.26
N LEU A 23 4.03 3.45 17.41
CA LEU A 23 3.58 2.22 16.72
C LEU A 23 4.70 1.61 15.86
N LYS A 24 5.37 2.44 15.06
CA LYS A 24 6.52 2.03 14.23
C LYS A 24 7.63 1.39 15.07
N THR A 25 8.01 2.04 16.17
CA THR A 25 9.02 1.53 17.10
C THR A 25 8.60 0.19 17.71
N ASN A 26 7.34 0.06 18.13
CA ASN A 26 6.83 -1.21 18.67
C ASN A 26 6.87 -2.34 17.65
N ILE A 27 6.55 -2.07 16.38
CA ILE A 27 6.65 -3.05 15.30
C ILE A 27 8.11 -3.48 15.10
N GLN A 28 9.06 -2.53 15.13
CA GLN A 28 10.49 -2.84 15.02
C GLN A 28 10.99 -3.71 16.17
N PHE A 29 10.44 -3.55 17.38
CA PHE A 29 10.75 -4.42 18.52
C PHE A 29 10.17 -5.84 18.42
N CYS A 30 9.23 -6.10 17.50
CA CYS A 30 8.71 -7.45 17.31
C CYS A 30 9.72 -8.37 16.57
N GLY A 31 10.75 -7.81 15.93
CA GLY A 31 11.83 -8.57 15.30
C GLY A 31 12.49 -7.84 14.12
N ASP A 32 13.77 -8.11 13.90
CA ASP A 32 14.56 -7.46 12.84
C ASP A 32 14.20 -7.95 11.43
N ASP A 33 13.62 -9.15 11.32
CA ASP A 33 13.22 -9.77 10.03
C ASP A 33 11.77 -9.46 9.61
N ILE A 34 11.07 -8.57 10.34
CA ILE A 34 9.69 -8.20 10.01
C ILE A 34 9.68 -7.25 8.82
N CYS A 35 9.42 -7.81 7.64
CA CYS A 35 9.23 -7.05 6.41
C CYS A 35 7.75 -6.85 6.06
N THR A 36 6.89 -7.86 6.24
CA THR A 36 5.49 -7.83 5.76
C THR A 36 4.49 -7.68 6.91
N ILE A 37 3.61 -6.69 6.83
CA ILE A 37 2.65 -6.35 7.88
C ILE A 37 1.24 -6.26 7.29
N VAL A 38 0.31 -7.04 7.83
CA VAL A 38 -1.11 -6.95 7.47
C VAL A 38 -1.85 -6.09 8.48
N VAL A 39 -2.50 -5.03 8.00
CA VAL A 39 -3.38 -4.18 8.83
C VAL A 39 -4.84 -4.54 8.55
N THR A 40 -5.52 -5.06 9.58
CA THR A 40 -6.95 -5.42 9.52
C THR A 40 -7.68 -4.94 10.77
N SER A 41 -9.01 -5.10 10.82
CA SER A 41 -9.85 -4.67 11.94
C SER A 41 -11.19 -5.40 11.91
N ALA A 42 -11.88 -5.42 13.04
CA ALA A 42 -13.10 -6.19 13.22
C ALA A 42 -14.28 -5.66 12.38
N MET A 43 -14.38 -4.34 12.21
CA MET A 43 -15.48 -3.67 11.53
C MET A 43 -15.03 -2.71 10.41
N PRO A 44 -15.89 -2.42 9.42
CA PRO A 44 -15.67 -1.32 8.49
C PRO A 44 -15.53 0.03 9.21
N ASN A 45 -14.83 0.99 8.58
CA ASN A 45 -14.68 2.37 9.07
C ASN A 45 -13.91 2.58 10.39
N GLU A 46 -13.18 1.59 10.89
CA GLU A 46 -12.31 1.72 12.09
C GLU A 46 -10.96 2.40 11.82
N GLY A 47 -10.76 2.96 10.62
CA GLY A 47 -9.57 3.73 10.30
C GLY A 47 -8.37 2.96 9.73
N LYS A 48 -8.50 1.65 9.47
CA LYS A 48 -7.46 0.79 8.86
C LYS A 48 -6.66 1.48 7.75
N SER A 49 -7.33 1.95 6.69
CA SER A 49 -6.67 2.53 5.52
C SER A 49 -5.94 3.84 5.86
N THR A 50 -6.45 4.60 6.83
CA THR A 50 -5.80 5.83 7.32
C THR A 50 -4.52 5.46 8.07
N VAL A 51 -4.62 4.57 9.05
CA VAL A 51 -3.47 4.13 9.86
C VAL A 51 -2.41 3.48 8.98
N THR A 52 -2.80 2.65 8.02
CA THR A 52 -1.88 1.98 7.08
C THR A 52 -1.09 2.98 6.25
N MET A 53 -1.76 3.97 5.64
CA MET A 53 -1.09 5.01 4.85
C MET A 53 -0.15 5.86 5.71
N ASP A 54 -0.64 6.27 6.88
CA ASP A 54 0.13 7.14 7.76
C ASP A 54 1.32 6.42 8.41
N LEU A 55 1.20 5.13 8.70
CA LEU A 55 2.30 4.27 9.15
C LEU A 55 3.34 4.07 8.04
N ALA A 56 2.89 3.77 6.81
CA ALA A 56 3.78 3.63 5.65
C ALA A 56 4.57 4.93 5.38
N ARG A 57 3.91 6.09 5.52
CA ARG A 57 4.58 7.40 5.51
C ARG A 57 5.60 7.54 6.63
N SER A 58 5.29 7.12 7.86
CA SER A 58 6.21 7.21 9.00
C SER A 58 7.48 6.37 8.80
N PHE A 59 7.35 5.17 8.25
CA PHE A 59 8.51 4.35 7.84
C PHE A 59 9.32 5.04 6.74
N SER A 60 8.64 5.56 5.70
CA SER A 60 9.30 6.25 4.58
C SER A 60 10.03 7.53 5.01
N GLU A 61 9.45 8.31 5.94
CA GLU A 61 10.10 9.47 6.57
C GLU A 61 11.40 9.09 7.33
N SER A 62 11.57 7.82 7.69
CA SER A 62 12.79 7.29 8.32
C SER A 62 13.81 6.76 7.30
N GLY A 63 13.63 7.05 6.01
CA GLY A 63 14.52 6.63 4.93
C GLY A 63 14.30 5.20 4.44
N LYS A 64 13.22 4.53 4.88
CA LYS A 64 12.90 3.16 4.47
C LYS A 64 12.18 3.15 3.13
N ARG A 65 12.44 2.12 2.32
CA ARG A 65 11.66 1.80 1.12
C ARG A 65 10.44 1.00 1.53
N VAL A 66 9.25 1.56 1.34
CA VAL A 66 7.99 0.98 1.80
C VAL A 66 7.06 0.74 0.62
N LEU A 67 6.51 -0.46 0.49
CA LEU A 67 5.49 -0.79 -0.50
C LEU A 67 4.13 -0.98 0.18
N LEU A 68 3.19 -0.05 -0.02
CA LEU A 68 1.81 -0.24 0.42
C LEU A 68 1.03 -1.02 -0.65
N ILE A 69 0.55 -2.22 -0.30
CA ILE A 69 -0.32 -3.02 -1.16
C ILE A 69 -1.77 -2.93 -0.65
N ASP A 70 -2.65 -2.36 -1.45
CA ASP A 70 -4.08 -2.31 -1.14
C ASP A 70 -4.77 -3.60 -1.56
N THR A 71 -4.98 -4.48 -0.58
CA THR A 71 -5.65 -5.78 -0.79
C THR A 71 -7.17 -5.71 -0.64
N ASP A 72 -7.76 -4.55 -0.36
CA ASP A 72 -9.23 -4.40 -0.28
C ASP A 72 -9.83 -4.23 -1.68
N MET A 73 -9.86 -5.34 -2.44
CA MET A 73 -10.47 -5.39 -3.77
C MET A 73 -12.01 -5.43 -3.74
N ARG A 74 -12.65 -5.19 -2.59
CA ARG A 74 -14.12 -5.05 -2.50
C ARG A 74 -14.52 -3.58 -2.44
N LYS A 75 -13.91 -2.84 -1.51
CA LYS A 75 -14.29 -1.46 -1.16
C LYS A 75 -13.07 -0.57 -0.95
N SER A 76 -12.02 -0.74 -1.78
CA SER A 76 -10.88 0.16 -1.77
C SER A 76 -11.30 1.62 -1.81
N VAL A 77 -10.66 2.41 -0.94
CA VAL A 77 -10.92 3.85 -0.82
C VAL A 77 -9.76 4.70 -1.35
N TYR A 78 -8.61 4.12 -1.66
CA TYR A 78 -7.38 4.91 -1.81
C TYR A 78 -7.39 5.84 -3.02
N VAL A 79 -7.78 5.36 -4.21
CA VAL A 79 -7.80 6.19 -5.44
C VAL A 79 -8.68 7.42 -5.22
N GLY A 80 -9.92 7.22 -4.75
CA GLY A 80 -10.87 8.31 -4.50
C GLY A 80 -10.46 9.21 -3.33
N ARG A 81 -10.05 8.63 -2.20
CA ARG A 81 -9.69 9.39 -0.98
C ARG A 81 -8.44 10.25 -1.19
N LEU A 82 -7.42 9.71 -1.85
CA LEU A 82 -6.16 10.42 -2.11
C LEU A 82 -6.23 11.33 -3.34
N ARG A 83 -7.31 11.25 -4.13
CA ARG A 83 -7.39 11.82 -5.49
C ARG A 83 -6.12 11.47 -6.26
N ALA A 84 -5.87 10.16 -6.34
CA ALA A 84 -4.67 9.64 -6.96
C ALA A 84 -4.75 9.82 -8.47
N VAL A 85 -3.72 10.41 -9.07
CA VAL A 85 -3.63 10.65 -10.52
C VAL A 85 -2.32 10.06 -11.04
N ALA A 86 -2.38 9.17 -12.03
CA ALA A 86 -1.18 8.65 -12.68
C ALA A 86 -0.49 9.77 -13.47
N SER A 87 0.83 9.86 -13.37
CA SER A 87 1.57 10.98 -13.99
C SER A 87 1.57 10.94 -15.52
N ASP A 88 1.27 9.80 -16.13
CA ASP A 88 1.13 9.64 -17.58
C ASP A 88 -0.30 9.97 -18.09
N GLY A 89 -1.18 10.43 -17.20
CA GLY A 89 -2.56 10.79 -17.51
C GLY A 89 -3.49 9.60 -17.78
N ARG A 90 -3.02 8.37 -17.58
CA ARG A 90 -3.81 7.14 -17.80
C ARG A 90 -4.55 6.71 -16.54
N GLU A 91 -5.42 5.72 -16.72
CA GLU A 91 -6.08 5.04 -15.60
C GLU A 91 -5.06 4.37 -14.67
N ILE A 92 -5.36 4.38 -13.37
CA ILE A 92 -4.59 3.65 -12.35
C ILE A 92 -4.98 2.18 -12.39
N TYR A 93 -4.06 1.34 -12.85
CA TYR A 93 -4.17 -0.10 -12.71
C TYR A 93 -3.78 -0.55 -11.30
N GLY A 94 -4.12 -1.78 -10.93
CA GLY A 94 -4.00 -2.23 -9.55
C GLY A 94 -3.91 -3.74 -9.42
N LEU A 95 -3.94 -4.22 -8.19
CA LEU A 95 -3.71 -5.59 -7.78
C LEU A 95 -4.61 -6.57 -8.52
N SER A 96 -5.91 -6.28 -8.67
CA SER A 96 -6.83 -7.16 -9.39
C SER A 96 -6.48 -7.33 -10.88
N HIS A 97 -5.94 -6.30 -11.53
CA HIS A 97 -5.45 -6.40 -12.90
C HIS A 97 -4.21 -7.29 -13.01
N PHE A 98 -3.28 -7.17 -12.06
CA PHE A 98 -2.07 -7.99 -12.02
C PHE A 98 -2.38 -9.45 -11.71
N LEU A 99 -3.18 -9.71 -10.68
CA LEU A 99 -3.50 -11.08 -10.25
C LEU A 99 -4.42 -11.83 -11.24
N SER A 100 -5.10 -11.11 -12.14
CA SER A 100 -5.83 -11.71 -13.27
C SER A 100 -4.98 -11.88 -14.54
N GLY A 101 -3.71 -11.47 -14.53
CA GLY A 101 -2.79 -11.57 -15.67
C GLY A 101 -3.01 -10.51 -16.77
N GLN A 102 -3.88 -9.52 -16.54
CA GLN A 102 -4.17 -8.46 -17.53
C GLN A 102 -3.05 -7.42 -17.62
N LYS A 103 -2.30 -7.23 -16.54
CA LYS A 103 -1.21 -6.26 -16.43
C LYS A 103 0.02 -6.90 -15.78
N LYS A 104 1.20 -6.42 -16.14
CA LYS A 104 2.46 -6.85 -15.50
C LYS A 104 2.66 -6.11 -14.18
N LEU A 105 3.58 -6.58 -13.34
CA LEU A 105 3.91 -5.92 -12.08
C LEU A 105 4.35 -4.46 -12.27
N GLU A 106 5.20 -4.21 -13.27
CA GLU A 106 5.68 -2.86 -13.64
C GLU A 106 4.56 -1.88 -14.02
N ASP A 107 3.38 -2.39 -14.40
CA ASP A 107 2.23 -1.58 -14.76
C ASP A 107 1.38 -1.15 -13.57
N VAL A 108 1.48 -1.86 -12.45
CA VAL A 108 0.63 -1.68 -11.25
C VAL A 108 1.43 -1.21 -10.03
N LEU A 109 2.76 -1.23 -10.12
CA LEU A 109 3.68 -0.74 -9.09
C LEU A 109 4.02 0.73 -9.33
N TYR A 110 3.50 1.61 -8.47
CA TYR A 110 3.66 3.05 -8.60
C TYR A 110 4.64 3.61 -7.57
N GLY A 111 5.52 4.50 -8.02
CA GLY A 111 6.22 5.44 -7.14
C GLY A 111 5.26 6.56 -6.76
N THR A 112 5.22 6.94 -5.49
CA THR A 112 4.37 8.04 -5.04
C THR A 112 5.14 9.36 -5.00
N THR A 113 4.45 10.49 -4.83
CA THR A 113 5.10 11.78 -4.53
C THR A 113 5.76 11.85 -3.16
N ILE A 114 5.60 10.81 -2.33
CA ILE A 114 6.25 10.69 -1.02
C ILE A 114 7.54 9.89 -1.21
N PRO A 115 8.73 10.47 -0.95
CA PRO A 115 9.99 9.76 -1.11
C PRO A 115 10.04 8.48 -0.29
N GLY A 116 10.52 7.38 -0.89
CA GLY A 116 10.60 6.07 -0.25
C GLY A 116 9.29 5.29 -0.21
N LEU A 117 8.15 5.90 -0.52
CA LEU A 117 6.85 5.24 -0.52
C LEU A 117 6.41 4.85 -1.93
N PHE A 118 6.04 3.58 -2.05
CA PHE A 118 5.55 2.92 -3.25
C PHE A 118 4.17 2.34 -2.98
N MET A 119 3.37 2.16 -4.03
CA MET A 119 2.00 1.72 -3.88
C MET A 119 1.53 0.81 -5.01
N ILE A 120 0.79 -0.24 -4.66
CA ILE A 120 -0.08 -1.01 -5.55
C ILE A 120 -1.51 -0.79 -5.06
N PHE A 121 -2.35 -0.16 -5.88
CA PHE A 121 -3.77 0.05 -5.59
C PHE A 121 -4.56 -1.25 -5.76
N ALA A 122 -5.76 -1.37 -5.18
CA ALA A 122 -6.56 -2.60 -5.34
C ALA A 122 -6.96 -2.91 -6.80
N GLY A 123 -7.19 -1.88 -7.62
CA GLY A 123 -7.83 -2.04 -8.93
C GLY A 123 -9.36 -2.17 -8.83
N PRO A 124 -10.06 -2.55 -9.91
CA PRO A 124 -11.50 -2.70 -9.93
C PRO A 124 -11.96 -3.75 -8.92
N SER A 125 -13.20 -3.57 -8.44
CA SER A 125 -13.85 -4.51 -7.54
C SER A 125 -14.01 -5.88 -8.21
N VAL A 126 -13.65 -6.94 -7.49
CA VAL A 126 -13.76 -8.33 -7.98
C VAL A 126 -14.77 -9.11 -7.13
N PRO A 127 -15.59 -10.01 -7.74
CA PRO A 127 -16.59 -10.76 -7.01
C PRO A 127 -15.98 -11.74 -5.99
N ASN A 128 -14.86 -12.39 -6.34
CA ASN A 128 -14.16 -13.36 -5.48
C ASN A 128 -12.70 -12.93 -5.19
N PRO A 129 -12.46 -11.94 -4.31
CA PRO A 129 -11.10 -11.47 -3.99
C PRO A 129 -10.19 -12.56 -3.44
N THR A 130 -10.72 -13.44 -2.59
CA THR A 130 -9.95 -14.49 -1.90
C THR A 130 -9.32 -15.46 -2.89
N GLU A 131 -10.10 -15.95 -3.86
CA GLU A 131 -9.61 -16.87 -4.91
C GLU A 131 -8.49 -16.26 -5.75
N ILE A 132 -8.50 -14.94 -5.91
CA ILE A 132 -7.47 -14.21 -6.67
C ILE A 132 -6.19 -14.05 -5.84
N LEU A 133 -6.30 -13.84 -4.53
CA LEU A 133 -5.17 -13.73 -3.60
C LEU A 133 -4.48 -15.07 -3.32
N GLU A 134 -5.20 -16.19 -3.45
CA GLU A 134 -4.64 -17.54 -3.29
C GLU A 134 -3.80 -18.01 -4.49
N LYS A 135 -3.76 -17.22 -5.57
CA LYS A 135 -2.99 -17.57 -6.77
C LYS A 135 -1.50 -17.33 -6.60
N LYS A 136 -0.73 -18.09 -7.36
CA LYS A 136 0.74 -18.00 -7.46
C LYS A 136 1.26 -16.57 -7.65
N TYR A 137 0.56 -15.72 -8.41
CA TYR A 137 0.97 -14.33 -8.65
C TYR A 137 1.03 -13.48 -7.38
N PHE A 138 0.18 -13.73 -6.38
CA PHE A 138 0.24 -12.98 -5.13
C PHE A 138 1.46 -13.41 -4.29
N THR A 139 1.77 -14.71 -4.27
CA THR A 139 3.00 -15.21 -3.64
C THR A 139 4.25 -14.65 -4.30
N GLU A 140 4.29 -14.61 -5.64
CA GLU A 140 5.40 -14.01 -6.39
C GLU A 140 5.54 -12.51 -6.11
N LEU A 141 4.43 -11.78 -6.02
CA LEU A 141 4.43 -10.37 -5.63
C LEU A 141 5.02 -10.17 -4.23
N LEU A 142 4.60 -10.98 -3.24
CA LEU A 142 5.12 -10.86 -1.88
C LEU A 142 6.61 -11.20 -1.80
N ASN A 143 7.08 -12.21 -2.53
CA ASN A 143 8.51 -12.55 -2.59
C ASN A 143 9.32 -11.42 -3.22
N PHE A 144 8.88 -10.91 -4.37
CA PHE A 144 9.47 -9.73 -4.99
C PHE A 144 9.51 -8.54 -4.02
N ALA A 145 8.41 -8.30 -3.30
CA ALA A 145 8.32 -7.18 -2.39
C ALA A 145 9.31 -7.29 -1.22
N LYS A 146 9.45 -8.48 -0.62
CA LYS A 146 10.41 -8.74 0.46
C LYS A 146 11.87 -8.56 0.04
N GLU A 147 12.19 -8.82 -1.23
CA GLU A 147 13.55 -8.65 -1.76
C GLU A 147 13.90 -7.18 -2.05
N HIS A 148 12.91 -6.33 -2.32
CA HIS A 148 13.13 -4.99 -2.88
C HIS A 148 12.72 -3.83 -1.96
N PHE A 149 11.99 -4.10 -0.86
CA PHE A 149 11.51 -3.11 0.09
C PHE A 149 11.88 -3.49 1.51
N ASP A 150 12.14 -2.49 2.35
CA ASP A 150 12.36 -2.70 3.78
C ASP A 150 11.05 -3.13 4.47
N TYR A 151 9.91 -2.56 4.05
CA TYR A 151 8.58 -2.87 4.59
C TYR A 151 7.52 -3.00 3.49
N VAL A 152 6.56 -3.90 3.70
CA VAL A 152 5.40 -4.19 2.84
C VAL A 152 4.13 -4.19 3.67
#